data_AF-A0A8K0D8B5-F1
#
_entry.id   AF-A0A8K0D8B5-F1
#
_cell.length_a   1.000
_cell.length_b   1.000
_cell.length_c   1.000
_cell.angle_alpha   90.00
_cell.angle_beta   90.00
_cell.angle_gamma   90.00
#
_symmetry.space_group_name_H-M   'P 1'
#
loop_
_entity.id
_entity.type
_entity.pdbx_description
1 polymer ?
#
loop_
_entity_poly.entity_id
_entity_poly.type
_entity_poly.pdbx_seq_one_letter_code
_entity_poly.pdbx_strand_id
1 'polypeptide(L)'
;MDVAIRVQAIRSFAVSEMAQLLEVYASTSQFSIMQDVLYAAAWLCGEFSSELKNPEQTLKSMLKYKSLPQHIESIFIHNILKLFARLVEKYEMNHEYDEIIVYCDLIDAKLDESIKSAELDVQERASMTLAIIQIVKETVVEKQKEKTIKLMDEDTLENGNIEDSNDNLLSAELLQLFSGELNPVAPKAQKKVPVPEGLDLDAWIHEPIEDSGSDTDHEYEDNLFIKSDKSEYSKSEKYQNEPTEEELMKIREARKLEQLNNPHYLKGATKKPEKNGNYYNVDNIPISELDLPIQLVTTGQKRSDKYLNIEKDKKKSKKRSKKSKKNKVESSSDEAEEAASGSSLMVNKNMELPEGATLSDSESTPDNPDDPHRALDIDLE
;
A
#
# COMPACT_ATOMS: atom_id res chain seq x y z
N MET A 1 -3.90 12.46 5.81
CA MET A 1 -3.15 11.38 6.46
C MET A 1 -1.64 11.55 6.24
N ASP A 2 -1.12 11.36 5.03
CA ASP A 2 0.33 11.33 4.78
C ASP A 2 1.12 12.56 5.25
N VAL A 3 0.53 13.76 5.12
CA VAL A 3 1.18 14.99 5.58
C VAL A 3 1.34 14.97 7.10
N ALA A 4 0.35 14.49 7.84
CA ALA A 4 0.40 14.40 9.31
C ALA A 4 1.38 13.33 9.80
N ILE A 5 1.59 12.27 9.00
CA ILE A 5 2.62 11.25 9.25
C ILE A 5 4.01 11.86 9.11
N ARG A 6 4.27 12.55 7.99
CA ARG A 6 5.60 13.08 7.65
C ARG A 6 5.97 14.39 8.35
N VAL A 7 4.98 15.18 8.78
CA VAL A 7 5.20 16.54 9.31
C VAL A 7 4.66 16.63 10.73
N GLN A 8 5.55 16.48 11.71
CA GLN A 8 5.21 16.50 13.14
C GLN A 8 4.51 17.80 13.57
N ALA A 9 4.88 18.94 12.99
CA ALA A 9 4.33 20.25 13.36
C ALA A 9 2.80 20.39 13.15
N ILE A 10 2.21 19.62 12.23
CA ILE A 10 0.76 19.67 11.97
C ILE A 10 -0.01 18.52 12.64
N ARG A 11 0.69 17.60 13.29
CA ARG A 11 0.13 16.33 13.77
C ARG A 11 -0.93 16.55 14.84
N SER A 12 -0.63 17.37 15.85
CA SER A 12 -1.57 17.70 16.93
C SER A 12 -2.87 18.33 16.40
N PHE A 13 -2.76 19.23 15.43
CA PHE A 13 -3.92 19.81 14.75
C PHE A 13 -4.71 18.75 13.99
N ALA A 14 -4.05 17.96 13.14
CA ALA A 14 -4.72 16.93 12.34
C ALA A 14 -5.43 15.89 13.20
N VAL A 15 -4.79 15.42 14.27
CA VAL A 15 -5.36 14.44 15.21
C VAL A 15 -6.58 15.02 15.94
N SER A 16 -6.52 16.28 16.37
CA SER A 16 -7.67 16.97 16.99
C SER A 16 -8.87 17.06 16.04
N GLU A 17 -8.65 17.38 14.76
CA GLU A 17 -9.74 17.45 13.76
C GLU A 17 -10.31 16.05 13.45
N MET A 18 -9.46 15.02 13.37
CA MET A 18 -9.90 13.65 13.14
C MET A 18 -10.72 13.11 14.33
N ALA A 19 -10.34 13.44 15.57
CA ALA A 19 -11.10 13.05 16.75
C ALA A 19 -12.52 13.68 16.76
N GLN A 20 -12.63 14.97 16.41
CA GLN A 20 -13.92 15.63 16.25
C GLN A 20 -14.78 14.99 15.15
N LEU A 21 -14.15 14.60 14.04
CA LEU A 21 -14.84 13.91 12.95
C LEU A 21 -15.43 12.57 13.42
N LEU A 22 -14.67 11.78 14.19
CA LEU A 22 -15.14 10.52 14.76
C LEU A 22 -16.31 10.72 15.74
N GLU A 23 -16.28 11.79 16.54
CA GLU A 23 -17.36 12.15 17.46
C GLU A 23 -18.65 12.54 16.72
N VAL A 24 -18.53 13.36 15.68
CA VAL A 24 -19.65 13.78 14.84
C VAL A 24 -20.26 12.57 14.13
N TYR A 25 -19.42 11.66 13.63
CA TYR A 25 -19.84 10.40 13.04
C TYR A 25 -20.60 9.53 14.04
N ALA A 26 -20.06 9.35 15.25
CA ALA A 26 -20.70 8.59 16.31
C ALA A 26 -22.08 9.14 16.71
N SER A 27 -22.29 10.44 16.54
CA SER A 27 -23.53 11.13 16.91
C SER A 27 -24.56 11.20 15.77
N THR A 28 -24.14 10.99 14.52
CA THR A 28 -24.96 11.28 13.33
C THR A 28 -25.07 10.05 12.41
N SER A 29 -26.29 9.63 12.09
CA SER A 29 -26.54 8.44 11.25
C SER A 29 -26.50 8.69 9.73
N GLN A 30 -26.03 9.86 9.28
CA GLN A 30 -26.17 10.31 7.87
C GLN A 30 -24.88 10.25 7.04
N PHE A 31 -23.75 9.81 7.60
CA PHE A 31 -22.47 9.81 6.89
C PHE A 31 -22.26 8.50 6.11
N SER A 32 -22.91 8.37 4.96
CA SER A 32 -22.62 7.28 4.01
C SER A 32 -21.55 7.65 2.97
N ILE A 33 -21.27 8.95 2.76
CA ILE A 33 -20.52 9.42 1.58
C ILE A 33 -19.00 9.51 1.83
N MET A 34 -18.53 9.43 3.07
CA MET A 34 -17.12 9.69 3.44
C MET A 34 -16.53 8.63 4.36
N GLN A 35 -16.86 7.35 4.15
CA GLN A 35 -16.36 6.27 5.00
C GLN A 35 -14.82 6.16 4.92
N ASP A 36 -14.20 6.40 3.76
CA ASP A 36 -12.73 6.41 3.62
C ASP A 36 -12.05 7.49 4.47
N VAL A 37 -12.75 8.55 4.84
CA VAL A 37 -12.21 9.55 5.77
C VAL A 37 -12.13 8.97 7.20
N LEU A 38 -13.04 8.06 7.55
CA LEU A 38 -13.02 7.36 8.84
C LEU A 38 -11.81 6.44 8.96
N TYR A 39 -11.35 5.82 7.85
CA TYR A 39 -10.08 5.09 7.81
C TYR A 39 -8.95 6.00 8.31
N ALA A 40 -8.79 7.17 7.70
CA ALA A 40 -7.72 8.09 8.02
C ALA A 40 -7.86 8.66 9.44
N ALA A 41 -9.10 8.92 9.87
CA ALA A 41 -9.39 9.45 11.19
C ALA A 41 -9.06 8.44 12.30
N ALA A 42 -9.54 7.20 12.18
CA ALA A 42 -9.25 6.12 13.12
C ALA A 42 -7.76 5.83 13.20
N TRP A 43 -7.08 5.76 12.05
CA TRP A 43 -5.64 5.51 11.99
C TRP A 43 -4.85 6.62 12.68
N LEU A 44 -5.13 7.89 12.37
CA LEU A 44 -4.39 9.01 12.98
C LEU A 44 -4.63 9.11 14.49
N CYS A 45 -5.86 8.85 14.95
CA CYS A 45 -6.19 8.90 16.38
C CYS A 45 -5.54 7.74 17.16
N GLY A 46 -5.44 6.54 16.56
CA GLY A 46 -4.77 5.41 17.19
C GLY A 46 -3.26 5.56 17.20
N GLU A 47 -2.66 5.90 16.06
CA GLU A 47 -1.20 6.05 15.90
C GLU A 47 -0.64 7.18 16.76
N PHE A 48 -1.30 8.34 16.74
CA PHE A 48 -0.86 9.52 17.47
C PHE A 48 -1.76 9.80 18.67
N SER A 49 -2.11 8.74 19.41
CA SER A 49 -2.96 8.82 20.59
C SER A 49 -2.42 9.74 21.69
N SER A 50 -1.10 9.96 21.72
CA SER A 50 -0.43 10.94 22.59
C SER A 50 -0.78 12.40 22.30
N GLU A 51 -1.22 12.70 21.08
CA GLU A 51 -1.60 14.06 20.63
C GLU A 51 -3.09 14.36 20.90
N LEU A 52 -3.87 13.37 21.32
CA LEU A 52 -5.30 13.53 21.60
C LEU A 52 -5.53 14.31 22.89
N LYS A 53 -6.38 15.34 22.83
CA LYS A 53 -6.82 16.10 24.01
C LYS A 53 -7.68 15.26 24.95
N ASN A 54 -8.53 14.40 24.38
CA ASN A 54 -9.43 13.53 25.15
C ASN A 54 -9.46 12.11 24.52
N PRO A 55 -8.49 11.25 24.88
CA PRO A 55 -8.43 9.89 24.33
C PRO A 55 -9.65 9.04 24.72
N GLU A 56 -10.23 9.26 25.90
CA GLU A 56 -11.41 8.52 26.39
C GLU A 56 -12.65 8.77 25.52
N GLN A 57 -12.95 10.03 25.24
CA GLN A 57 -14.07 10.41 24.39
C GLN A 57 -13.87 9.93 22.96
N THR A 58 -12.63 9.96 22.47
CA THR A 58 -12.28 9.44 21.14
C THR A 58 -12.52 7.93 21.06
N LEU A 59 -12.07 7.15 22.06
CA LEU A 59 -12.31 5.71 22.12
C LEU A 59 -13.81 5.39 22.17
N LYS A 60 -14.55 6.07 23.06
CA LYS A 60 -16.02 5.92 23.16
C LYS A 60 -16.75 6.27 21.86
N SER A 61 -16.22 7.21 21.08
CA SER A 61 -16.78 7.57 19.78
C SER A 61 -16.44 6.52 18.73
N MET A 62 -15.20 6.01 18.72
CA MET A 62 -14.80 4.93 17.84
C MET A 62 -15.65 3.68 18.08
N LEU A 63 -15.91 3.28 19.33
CA LEU A 63 -16.72 2.08 19.66
C LEU A 63 -18.18 2.15 19.21
N LYS A 64 -18.71 3.34 18.90
CA LYS A 64 -20.12 3.53 18.47
C LYS A 64 -20.34 3.30 16.99
N TYR A 65 -19.32 2.88 16.23
CA TYR A 65 -19.48 2.61 14.81
C TYR A 65 -20.58 1.56 14.56
N LYS A 66 -21.38 1.77 13.51
CA LYS A 66 -22.43 0.85 13.05
C LYS A 66 -21.82 -0.15 12.06
N SER A 67 -22.43 -0.33 10.90
CA SER A 67 -21.83 -1.06 9.79
C SER A 67 -20.81 -0.18 9.07
N LEU A 68 -19.58 -0.66 9.01
CA LEU A 68 -18.50 -0.09 8.21
C LEU A 68 -18.08 -1.11 7.14
N PRO A 69 -17.52 -0.66 6.00
CA PRO A 69 -16.78 -1.54 5.10
C PRO A 69 -15.68 -2.28 5.86
N GLN A 70 -15.48 -3.54 5.53
CA GLN A 70 -14.63 -4.44 6.31
C GLN A 70 -13.18 -3.96 6.40
N HIS A 71 -12.64 -3.39 5.32
CA HIS A 71 -11.30 -2.81 5.28
C HIS A 71 -11.14 -1.56 6.19
N ILE A 72 -12.24 -0.91 6.57
CA ILE A 72 -12.25 0.23 7.50
C ILE A 72 -12.47 -0.29 8.93
N GLU A 73 -13.37 -1.25 9.10
CA GLU A 73 -13.62 -1.89 10.39
C GLU A 73 -12.35 -2.53 10.97
N SER A 74 -11.57 -3.25 10.16
CA SER A 74 -10.30 -3.85 10.57
C SER A 74 -9.33 -2.83 11.16
N ILE A 75 -9.34 -1.61 10.64
CA ILE A 75 -8.51 -0.49 11.09
C ILE A 75 -9.07 0.16 12.33
N PHE A 76 -10.39 0.27 12.45
CA PHE A 76 -11.03 0.68 13.69
C PHE A 76 -10.63 -0.25 14.83
N ILE A 77 -10.77 -1.55 14.67
CA ILE A 77 -10.45 -2.56 15.70
C ILE A 77 -8.99 -2.41 16.16
N HIS A 78 -8.06 -2.34 15.21
CA HIS A 78 -6.64 -2.21 15.55
C HIS A 78 -6.31 -0.89 16.26
N ASN A 79 -6.90 0.23 15.83
CA ASN A 79 -6.63 1.53 16.44
C ASN A 79 -7.40 1.75 17.76
N ILE A 80 -8.53 1.06 17.96
CA ILE A 80 -9.20 0.94 19.26
C ILE A 80 -8.23 0.32 20.27
N LEU A 81 -7.51 -0.75 19.91
CA LEU A 81 -6.54 -1.38 20.80
C LEU A 81 -5.36 -0.45 21.13
N LYS A 82 -4.81 0.28 20.15
CA LYS A 82 -3.76 1.29 20.40
C LYS A 82 -4.23 2.38 21.38
N LEU A 83 -5.44 2.89 21.18
CA LEU A 83 -6.00 3.92 22.02
C LEU A 83 -6.33 3.39 23.42
N PHE A 84 -6.80 2.15 23.51
CA PHE A 84 -6.98 1.43 24.78
C PHE A 84 -5.65 1.30 25.54
N ALA A 85 -4.56 0.91 24.88
CA ALA A 85 -3.24 0.85 25.50
C ALA A 85 -2.82 2.18 26.15
N ARG A 86 -3.12 3.29 25.47
CA ARG A 86 -2.87 4.64 25.99
C ARG A 86 -3.74 4.98 27.21
N LEU A 87 -4.98 4.49 27.26
CA LEU A 87 -5.84 4.64 28.44
C LEU A 87 -5.39 3.77 29.60
N VAL A 88 -4.97 2.52 29.35
CA VAL A 88 -4.38 1.65 30.37
C VAL A 88 -3.19 2.33 31.03
N GLU A 89 -2.29 2.95 30.26
CA GLU A 89 -1.20 3.76 30.81
C GLU A 89 -1.70 4.88 31.71
N LYS A 90 -2.68 5.67 31.25
CA LYS A 90 -3.24 6.78 32.03
C LYS A 90 -3.81 6.30 33.36
N TYR A 91 -4.62 5.26 33.35
CA TYR A 91 -5.32 4.78 34.54
C TYR A 91 -4.41 3.95 35.47
N GLU A 92 -3.44 3.19 34.93
CA GLU A 92 -2.46 2.47 35.73
C GLU A 92 -1.58 3.45 36.53
N MET A 93 -1.15 4.56 35.91
CA MET A 93 -0.38 5.63 36.57
C MET A 93 -1.17 6.34 37.68
N ASN A 94 -2.49 6.43 37.54
CA ASN A 94 -3.37 7.01 38.56
C ASN A 94 -3.86 5.98 39.59
N HIS A 95 -3.52 4.69 39.41
CA HIS A 95 -4.05 3.56 40.17
C HIS A 95 -5.59 3.40 40.12
N GLU A 96 -6.18 3.85 39.02
CA GLU A 96 -7.62 3.80 38.68
C GLU A 96 -7.94 2.51 37.90
N TYR A 97 -7.73 1.36 38.55
CA TYR A 97 -7.84 0.05 37.91
C TYR A 97 -9.27 -0.34 37.53
N ASP A 98 -10.29 0.17 38.24
CA ASP A 98 -11.69 -0.11 37.95
C ASP A 98 -12.10 0.46 36.58
N GLU A 99 -11.57 1.62 36.22
CA GLU A 99 -11.79 2.28 34.94
C GLU A 99 -11.24 1.44 33.79
N ILE A 100 -10.09 0.78 33.97
CA ILE A 100 -9.52 -0.13 32.96
C ILE A 100 -10.50 -1.28 32.68
N ILE A 101 -11.05 -1.89 33.74
CA ILE A 101 -12.02 -2.99 33.63
C ILE A 101 -13.28 -2.52 32.86
N VAL A 102 -13.77 -1.31 33.14
CA VAL A 102 -14.91 -0.73 32.42
C VAL A 102 -14.61 -0.61 30.92
N TYR A 103 -13.41 -0.18 30.53
CA TYR A 103 -13.05 -0.13 29.10
C TYR A 103 -12.87 -1.52 28.49
N CYS A 104 -12.35 -2.50 29.23
CA CYS A 104 -12.32 -3.89 28.77
C CYS A 104 -13.75 -4.37 28.42
N ASP A 105 -14.70 -4.18 29.34
CA ASP A 105 -16.09 -4.59 29.12
C ASP A 105 -16.75 -3.89 27.92
N LEU A 106 -16.45 -2.59 27.73
CA LEU A 106 -16.96 -1.83 26.58
C LEU A 106 -16.41 -2.33 25.24
N ILE A 107 -15.12 -2.68 25.20
CA ILE A 107 -14.48 -3.21 23.98
C ILE A 107 -14.97 -4.63 23.72
N ASP A 108 -15.04 -5.47 24.75
CA ASP A 108 -15.55 -6.84 24.67
C ASP A 108 -16.97 -6.87 24.09
N ALA A 109 -17.86 -6.03 24.63
CA ALA A 109 -19.23 -5.94 24.16
C ALA A 109 -19.33 -5.47 22.69
N LYS A 110 -18.41 -4.61 22.23
CA LYS A 110 -18.42 -4.13 20.85
C LYS A 110 -17.87 -5.16 19.87
N LEU A 111 -16.80 -5.87 20.23
CA LEU A 111 -16.12 -6.80 19.33
C LEU A 111 -16.79 -8.18 19.22
N ASP A 112 -17.74 -8.51 20.10
CA ASP A 112 -18.55 -9.74 19.99
C ASP A 112 -19.35 -9.83 18.67
N GLU A 113 -19.68 -8.68 18.07
CA GLU A 113 -20.27 -8.63 16.72
C GLU A 113 -19.19 -8.90 15.64
N SER A 114 -18.01 -8.28 15.78
CA SER A 114 -16.93 -8.36 14.79
C SER A 114 -16.29 -9.74 14.67
N ILE A 115 -16.28 -10.58 15.72
CA ILE A 115 -15.80 -11.98 15.62
C ILE A 115 -16.64 -12.81 14.64
N LYS A 116 -17.93 -12.48 14.51
CA LYS A 116 -18.88 -13.20 13.64
C LYS A 116 -18.80 -12.73 12.19
N SER A 117 -17.86 -11.83 11.87
CA SER A 117 -17.62 -11.37 10.51
C SER A 117 -17.21 -12.52 9.59
N ALA A 118 -17.66 -12.48 8.34
CA ALA A 118 -17.22 -13.42 7.31
C ALA A 118 -15.82 -13.10 6.75
N GLU A 119 -15.31 -11.89 7.02
CA GLU A 119 -13.95 -11.54 6.61
C GLU A 119 -12.94 -11.96 7.65
N LEU A 120 -11.95 -12.72 7.18
CA LEU A 120 -10.83 -13.19 7.98
C LEU A 120 -10.09 -12.01 8.65
N ASP A 121 -9.78 -10.94 7.91
CA ASP A 121 -9.06 -9.78 8.46
C ASP A 121 -9.77 -9.12 9.66
N VAL A 122 -11.09 -8.97 9.58
CA VAL A 122 -11.89 -8.37 10.66
C VAL A 122 -11.99 -9.34 11.82
N GLN A 123 -12.27 -10.61 11.53
CA GLN A 123 -12.41 -11.67 12.52
C GLN A 123 -11.12 -11.90 13.31
N GLU A 124 -9.98 -12.04 12.64
CA GLU A 124 -8.68 -12.27 13.26
C GLU A 124 -8.27 -11.08 14.14
N ARG A 125 -8.45 -9.85 13.65
CA ARG A 125 -8.15 -8.65 14.45
C ARG A 125 -9.07 -8.52 15.64
N ALA A 126 -10.36 -8.83 15.51
CA ALA A 126 -11.30 -8.83 16.63
C ALA A 126 -10.90 -9.89 17.67
N SER A 127 -10.62 -11.12 17.21
CA SER A 127 -10.21 -12.25 18.05
C SER A 127 -8.92 -11.93 18.83
N MET A 128 -7.87 -11.47 18.14
CA MET A 128 -6.62 -11.06 18.77
C MET A 128 -6.82 -9.92 19.78
N THR A 129 -7.61 -8.92 19.41
CA THR A 129 -7.89 -7.78 20.30
C THR A 129 -8.57 -8.25 21.57
N LEU A 130 -9.61 -9.09 21.46
CA LEU A 130 -10.31 -9.64 22.61
C LEU A 130 -9.42 -10.49 23.51
N ALA A 131 -8.56 -11.32 22.94
CA ALA A 131 -7.58 -12.09 23.73
C ALA A 131 -6.68 -11.16 24.56
N ILE A 132 -6.20 -10.06 23.96
CA ILE A 132 -5.39 -9.06 24.67
C ILE A 132 -6.21 -8.35 25.76
N ILE A 133 -7.47 -7.97 25.47
CA ILE A 133 -8.36 -7.34 26.45
C ILE A 133 -8.61 -8.27 27.65
N GLN A 134 -8.81 -9.57 27.42
CA GLN A 134 -8.98 -10.57 28.47
C GLN A 134 -7.74 -10.69 29.35
N ILE A 135 -6.54 -10.79 28.75
CA ILE A 135 -5.27 -10.81 29.49
C ILE A 135 -5.11 -9.55 30.35
N VAL A 136 -5.39 -8.37 29.79
CA VAL A 136 -5.34 -7.10 30.52
C VAL A 136 -6.34 -7.08 31.68
N LYS A 137 -7.56 -7.56 31.46
CA LYS A 137 -8.60 -7.60 32.48
C LYS A 137 -8.23 -8.55 33.63
N GLU A 138 -7.74 -9.74 33.33
CA GLU A 138 -7.31 -10.73 34.33
C GLU A 138 -6.14 -10.21 35.18
N THR A 139 -5.11 -9.67 34.53
CA THR A 139 -3.94 -9.10 35.21
C THR A 139 -4.30 -7.92 36.12
N VAL A 140 -5.21 -7.03 35.69
CA VAL A 140 -5.71 -5.92 36.53
C VAL A 140 -6.46 -6.44 37.76
N VAL A 141 -7.33 -7.44 37.59
CA VAL A 141 -8.07 -8.04 38.71
C VAL A 141 -7.12 -8.73 39.71
N GLU A 142 -6.06 -9.37 39.23
CA GLU A 142 -5.01 -9.94 40.08
C GLU A 142 -4.28 -8.86 40.89
N LYS A 143 -3.84 -7.77 40.24
CA LYS A 143 -3.20 -6.63 40.91
C LYS A 143 -4.10 -6.02 42.01
N GLN A 144 -5.41 -5.92 41.76
CA GLN A 144 -6.37 -5.43 42.76
C GLN A 144 -6.50 -6.38 43.98
N LYS A 145 -6.51 -7.69 43.75
CA LYS A 145 -6.56 -8.70 44.82
C LYS A 145 -5.30 -8.65 45.68
N GLU A 146 -4.12 -8.59 45.07
CA GLU A 146 -2.85 -8.48 45.81
C GLU A 146 -2.80 -7.22 46.68
N LYS A 147 -3.26 -6.09 46.16
CA LYS A 147 -3.35 -4.83 46.94
C LYS A 147 -4.29 -4.97 48.13
N THR A 148 -5.42 -5.65 47.95
CA THR A 148 -6.39 -5.90 49.03
C THR A 148 -5.79 -6.79 50.12
N ILE A 149 -5.06 -7.85 49.74
CA ILE A 149 -4.40 -8.77 50.69
C ILE A 149 -3.34 -8.02 51.51
N LYS A 150 -2.49 -7.19 50.86
CA LYS A 150 -1.44 -6.41 51.54
C LYS A 150 -2.01 -5.39 52.55
N LEU A 151 -3.20 -4.86 52.31
CA LEU A 151 -3.87 -3.93 53.23
C LEU A 151 -4.46 -4.65 54.47
N MET A 152 -4.71 -5.95 54.39
CA MET A 152 -5.24 -6.74 55.51
C MET A 152 -4.15 -7.27 56.47
N ASP A 153 -2.87 -7.22 56.06
CA ASP A 153 -1.71 -7.72 56.81
C ASP A 153 -1.00 -6.57 57.59
N GLU A 154 -1.79 -5.79 58.32
CA GLU A 154 -1.46 -4.50 59.00
C GLU A 154 -0.41 -4.59 60.15
N ASP A 155 0.37 -5.67 60.26
CA ASP A 155 1.43 -5.81 61.29
C ASP A 155 2.85 -5.55 60.75
N THR A 156 3.02 -5.13 59.49
CA THR A 156 4.35 -4.92 58.86
C THR A 156 4.63 -3.51 58.32
N LEU A 157 3.83 -2.51 58.69
CA LEU A 157 3.81 -1.17 58.08
C LEU A 157 4.75 -0.11 58.69
N GLU A 158 5.88 -0.48 59.31
CA GLU A 158 6.78 0.54 59.89
C GLU A 158 8.05 0.87 59.10
N ASN A 159 8.43 0.16 58.03
CA ASN A 159 9.69 0.50 57.31
C ASN A 159 9.77 0.07 55.83
N GLY A 160 8.64 -0.10 55.14
CA GLY A 160 8.66 -0.39 53.71
C GLY A 160 8.54 0.87 52.87
N ASN A 161 9.65 1.47 52.45
CA ASN A 161 9.64 2.24 51.20
C ASN A 161 9.12 1.27 50.13
N ILE A 162 7.86 1.42 49.72
CA ILE A 162 7.34 0.80 48.51
C ILE A 162 8.01 1.57 47.38
N GLU A 163 9.28 1.23 47.12
CA GLU A 163 9.86 1.44 45.81
C GLU A 163 9.06 0.52 44.90
N ASP A 164 7.93 1.03 44.39
CA ASP A 164 7.22 0.48 43.26
C ASP A 164 8.25 0.38 42.14
N SER A 165 8.87 -0.79 42.01
CA SER A 165 9.77 -1.10 40.91
C SER A 165 8.97 -0.82 39.63
N ASN A 166 9.33 0.24 38.92
CA ASN A 166 8.84 0.61 37.58
C ASN A 166 9.05 -0.50 36.53
N ASP A 167 9.50 -1.67 36.94
CA ASP A 167 10.01 -2.74 36.09
C ASP A 167 8.91 -3.66 35.55
N ASN A 168 7.62 -3.47 35.92
CA ASN A 168 6.55 -4.30 35.37
C ASN A 168 5.17 -3.59 35.24
N LEU A 169 5.16 -2.46 34.55
CA LEU A 169 3.90 -1.80 34.19
C LEU A 169 3.24 -2.53 33.03
N LEU A 170 1.98 -2.91 33.20
CA LEU A 170 1.18 -3.60 32.18
C LEU A 170 1.05 -2.72 30.93
N SER A 171 0.87 -1.42 31.14
CA SER A 171 0.82 -0.43 30.09
C SER A 171 2.09 -0.36 29.25
N ALA A 172 3.27 -0.56 29.84
CA ALA A 172 4.54 -0.54 29.12
C ALA A 172 4.64 -1.71 28.13
N GLU A 173 4.30 -2.93 28.57
CA GLU A 173 4.26 -4.10 27.70
C GLU A 173 3.23 -3.94 26.58
N LEU A 174 2.03 -3.44 26.92
CA LEU A 174 0.95 -3.24 25.97
C LEU A 174 1.29 -2.18 24.91
N LEU A 175 1.94 -1.07 25.30
CA LEU A 175 2.42 -0.05 24.37
C LEU A 175 3.59 -0.54 23.52
N GLN A 176 4.43 -1.42 24.05
CA GLN A 176 5.56 -2.00 23.32
C GLN A 176 5.12 -2.81 22.10
N LEU A 177 3.93 -3.43 22.13
CA LEU A 177 3.33 -4.10 20.96
C LEU A 177 3.17 -3.18 19.75
N PHE A 178 3.08 -1.86 19.98
CA PHE A 178 2.90 -0.84 18.96
C PHE A 178 4.15 0.03 18.76
N SER A 179 5.26 -0.36 19.37
CA SER A 179 6.53 0.35 19.18
C SER A 179 7.12 0.08 17.79
N GLY A 180 7.74 1.10 17.22
CA GLY A 180 8.33 1.06 15.88
C GLY A 180 7.64 2.02 14.91
N GLU A 181 8.43 2.85 14.23
CA GLU A 181 7.89 3.82 13.27
C GLU A 181 7.62 3.15 11.91
N LEU A 182 6.35 3.11 11.50
CA LEU A 182 5.99 2.82 10.12
C LEU A 182 6.18 4.07 9.27
N ASN A 183 7.40 4.24 8.77
CA ASN A 183 7.68 5.29 7.80
C ASN A 183 7.07 4.92 6.44
N PRO A 184 6.27 5.81 5.82
CA PRO A 184 5.64 5.52 4.54
C PRO A 184 6.72 5.34 3.47
N VAL A 185 6.90 4.10 3.00
CA VAL A 185 7.83 3.77 1.92
C VAL A 185 7.15 4.02 0.58
N ALA A 186 7.80 4.79 -0.29
CA ALA A 186 7.28 5.02 -1.63
C ALA A 186 7.23 3.68 -2.41
N PRO A 187 6.19 3.40 -3.24
CA PRO A 187 6.12 2.17 -4.03
C PRO A 187 7.37 1.93 -4.91
N LYS A 188 7.99 3.02 -5.40
CA LYS A 188 9.26 2.95 -6.14
C LYS A 188 10.45 2.51 -5.29
N ALA A 189 10.46 2.83 -3.99
CA ALA A 189 11.49 2.39 -3.07
C ALA A 189 11.26 0.94 -2.64
N GLN A 190 10.00 0.51 -2.46
CA GLN A 190 9.66 -0.88 -2.17
C GLN A 190 10.08 -1.84 -3.30
N LYS A 191 9.87 -1.45 -4.57
CA LYS A 191 10.34 -2.21 -5.74
C LYS A 191 11.86 -2.34 -5.86
N LYS A 192 12.61 -1.49 -5.16
CA LYS A 192 14.08 -1.52 -5.16
C LYS A 192 14.68 -2.33 -4.02
N VAL A 193 13.84 -2.92 -3.17
CA VAL A 193 14.30 -3.86 -2.14
C VAL A 193 14.62 -5.17 -2.85
N PRO A 194 15.90 -5.58 -2.93
CA PRO A 194 16.25 -6.86 -3.55
C PRO A 194 15.63 -8.00 -2.73
N VAL A 195 15.14 -9.04 -3.43
CA VAL A 195 14.66 -10.25 -2.77
C VAL A 195 15.86 -10.96 -2.13
N PRO A 196 15.82 -11.31 -0.83
CA PRO A 196 16.90 -12.05 -0.18
C PRO A 196 17.18 -13.39 -0.89
N GLU A 197 18.46 -13.76 -0.97
CA GLU A 197 18.84 -15.06 -1.54
C GLU A 197 18.14 -16.21 -0.79
N GLY A 198 17.42 -17.06 -1.53
CA GLY A 198 16.69 -18.22 -0.98
C GLY A 198 15.26 -17.94 -0.51
N LEU A 199 14.73 -16.71 -0.66
CA LEU A 199 13.33 -16.42 -0.43
C LEU A 199 12.52 -16.60 -1.72
N ASP A 200 11.79 -17.71 -1.81
CA ASP A 200 10.80 -17.95 -2.85
C ASP A 200 9.42 -17.49 -2.35
N LEU A 201 8.89 -16.42 -2.95
CA LEU A 201 7.58 -15.85 -2.58
C LEU A 201 6.41 -16.64 -3.20
N ASP A 202 6.68 -17.49 -4.19
CA ASP A 202 5.67 -18.31 -4.87
C ASP A 202 5.61 -19.73 -4.29
N ALA A 203 6.54 -20.06 -3.39
CA ALA A 203 6.50 -21.29 -2.63
C ALA A 203 5.32 -21.30 -1.66
N TRP A 204 4.56 -22.40 -1.68
CA TRP A 204 3.48 -22.63 -0.74
C TRP A 204 4.02 -22.68 0.69
N ILE A 205 3.53 -21.77 1.54
CA ILE A 205 3.86 -21.75 2.97
C ILE A 205 3.24 -22.97 3.69
N HIS A 206 2.09 -23.43 3.21
CA HIS A 206 1.38 -24.62 3.66
C HIS A 206 0.99 -25.46 2.45
N GLU A 207 0.93 -26.79 2.59
CA GLU A 207 0.43 -27.63 1.51
C GLU A 207 -0.98 -27.17 1.09
N PRO A 208 -1.28 -27.13 -0.22
CA PRO A 208 -2.63 -26.86 -0.68
C PRO A 208 -3.59 -27.80 0.03
N ILE A 209 -4.70 -27.26 0.54
CA ILE A 209 -5.80 -28.10 0.98
C ILE A 209 -6.21 -28.90 -0.26
N GLU A 210 -6.08 -30.23 -0.20
CA GLU A 210 -6.57 -31.08 -1.26
C GLU A 210 -8.05 -30.75 -1.44
N ASP A 211 -8.42 -30.30 -2.63
CA ASP A 211 -9.82 -30.18 -3.04
C ASP A 211 -10.42 -31.59 -3.04
N SER A 212 -10.77 -32.12 -1.86
CA SER A 212 -11.77 -33.16 -1.68
C SER A 212 -13.15 -32.55 -1.91
N GLY A 213 -13.30 -31.83 -3.02
CA GLY A 213 -14.58 -31.53 -3.62
C GLY A 213 -15.13 -32.86 -4.10
N SER A 214 -15.98 -33.45 -3.27
CA SER A 214 -16.95 -34.45 -3.70
C SER A 214 -17.64 -33.91 -4.95
N ASP A 215 -17.21 -34.39 -6.10
CA ASP A 215 -17.86 -34.23 -7.39
C ASP A 215 -19.19 -34.97 -7.31
N THR A 216 -20.14 -34.35 -6.62
CA THR A 216 -21.52 -34.79 -6.63
C THR A 216 -22.09 -34.20 -7.90
N ASP A 217 -21.83 -34.91 -9.00
CA ASP A 217 -22.51 -34.76 -10.28
C ASP A 217 -24.02 -34.90 -10.04
N HIS A 218 -24.67 -33.78 -9.69
CA HIS A 218 -26.10 -33.65 -9.86
C HIS A 218 -26.35 -33.26 -11.31
N GLU A 219 -26.52 -34.30 -12.14
CA GLU A 219 -27.23 -34.21 -13.41
C GLU A 219 -28.57 -33.49 -13.20
N TYR A 220 -28.64 -32.23 -13.62
CA TYR A 220 -29.90 -31.62 -13.99
C TYR A 220 -29.75 -31.08 -15.41
N GLU A 221 -30.36 -31.83 -16.32
CA GLU A 221 -30.60 -31.47 -17.71
C GLU A 221 -31.21 -30.08 -17.83
N ASP A 222 -30.63 -29.35 -18.79
CA ASP A 222 -31.31 -28.47 -19.75
C ASP A 222 -32.17 -27.32 -19.21
N ASN A 223 -31.65 -26.10 -19.34
CA ASN A 223 -32.43 -24.94 -19.77
C ASN A 223 -31.50 -23.89 -20.42
N LEU A 224 -31.30 -24.06 -21.73
CA LEU A 224 -30.86 -23.04 -22.67
C LEU A 224 -31.71 -21.75 -22.51
N PHE A 225 -31.06 -20.59 -22.39
CA PHE A 225 -31.61 -19.22 -22.39
C PHE A 225 -32.11 -18.60 -21.07
N ILE A 226 -31.21 -18.28 -20.14
CA ILE A 226 -31.32 -17.06 -19.31
C ILE A 226 -29.94 -16.40 -19.22
N LYS A 227 -29.78 -15.21 -19.83
CA LYS A 227 -28.68 -14.29 -19.50
C LYS A 227 -29.03 -13.58 -18.20
N SER A 228 -28.26 -13.83 -17.15
CA SER A 228 -28.21 -12.98 -15.97
C SER A 228 -26.78 -12.51 -15.80
N ASP A 229 -26.59 -11.20 -15.87
CA ASP A 229 -25.33 -10.51 -15.67
C ASP A 229 -24.71 -10.91 -14.33
N LYS A 230 -23.59 -11.63 -14.40
CA LYS A 230 -22.73 -11.89 -13.25
C LYS A 230 -21.54 -10.96 -13.36
N SER A 231 -21.56 -9.95 -12.49
CA SER A 231 -20.46 -9.05 -12.21
C SER A 231 -19.18 -9.81 -11.88
N GLU A 232 -18.08 -9.19 -12.29
CA GLU A 232 -16.68 -9.58 -12.15
C GLU A 232 -16.29 -9.93 -10.69
N TYR A 233 -15.13 -10.60 -10.56
CA TYR A 233 -14.50 -11.15 -9.34
C TYR A 233 -14.84 -12.61 -8.99
N SER A 234 -14.59 -13.50 -9.93
CA SER A 234 -13.99 -14.80 -9.63
C SER A 234 -13.15 -15.21 -10.83
N LYS A 235 -12.04 -14.50 -11.03
CA LYS A 235 -10.95 -15.01 -11.83
C LYS A 235 -10.13 -15.87 -10.87
N SER A 236 -10.54 -17.13 -10.70
CA SER A 236 -9.60 -18.14 -10.24
C SER A 236 -8.53 -18.20 -11.31
N GLU A 237 -7.41 -17.51 -11.06
CA GLU A 237 -6.20 -17.72 -11.83
C GLU A 237 -5.81 -19.17 -11.59
N LYS A 238 -6.20 -20.06 -12.51
CA LYS A 238 -5.64 -21.40 -12.57
C LYS A 238 -4.15 -21.20 -12.74
N TYR A 239 -3.40 -21.38 -11.66
CA TYR A 239 -1.95 -21.40 -11.67
C TYR A 239 -1.52 -22.51 -12.63
N GLN A 240 -1.11 -22.13 -13.84
CA GLN A 240 -0.43 -23.03 -14.74
C GLN A 240 1.00 -23.04 -14.26
N ASN A 241 1.46 -24.19 -13.75
CA ASN A 241 2.84 -24.38 -13.35
C ASN A 241 3.71 -24.02 -14.56
N GLU A 242 4.53 -22.96 -14.48
CA GLU A 242 5.42 -22.60 -15.57
C GLU A 242 6.42 -23.75 -15.75
N PRO A 243 6.42 -24.43 -16.92
CA PRO A 243 7.26 -25.60 -17.09
C PRO A 243 8.72 -25.23 -16.90
N THR A 244 9.41 -26.00 -16.08
CA THR A 244 10.83 -25.79 -15.80
C THR A 244 11.67 -25.84 -17.08
N GLU A 245 12.85 -25.22 -17.09
CA GLU A 245 13.70 -25.14 -18.29
C GLU A 245 14.03 -26.53 -18.88
N GLU A 246 14.17 -27.54 -18.03
CA GLU A 246 14.36 -28.93 -18.43
C GLU A 246 13.12 -29.56 -19.07
N GLU A 247 11.92 -29.22 -18.59
CA GLU A 247 10.66 -29.69 -19.16
C GLU A 247 10.38 -29.04 -20.52
N LEU A 248 10.69 -27.75 -20.67
CA LEU A 248 10.62 -27.05 -21.96
C LEU A 248 11.53 -27.69 -23.01
N MET A 249 12.73 -28.12 -22.62
CA MET A 249 13.64 -28.85 -23.51
C MET A 249 13.05 -30.20 -23.94
N LYS A 250 12.51 -30.99 -23.01
CA LYS A 250 11.86 -32.27 -23.33
C LYS A 250 10.66 -32.08 -24.25
N ILE A 251 9.84 -31.05 -24.03
CA ILE A 251 8.69 -30.73 -24.89
C ILE A 251 9.17 -30.32 -26.30
N ARG A 252 10.25 -29.53 -26.40
CA ARG A 252 10.84 -29.12 -27.68
C ARG A 252 11.39 -30.32 -28.46
N GLU A 253 12.06 -31.25 -27.78
CA GLU A 253 12.56 -32.49 -28.37
C GLU A 253 11.43 -33.42 -28.83
N ALA A 254 10.38 -33.58 -28.01
CA ALA A 254 9.19 -34.36 -28.35
C ALA A 254 8.49 -33.80 -29.59
N ARG A 255 8.31 -32.48 -29.66
CA ARG A 255 7.74 -31.79 -30.84
C ARG A 255 8.58 -32.03 -32.10
N LYS A 256 9.92 -32.00 -31.99
CA LYS A 256 10.83 -32.27 -33.10
C LYS A 256 10.75 -33.72 -33.57
N LEU A 257 10.62 -34.67 -32.64
CA LEU A 257 10.45 -36.09 -32.94
C LEU A 257 9.11 -36.37 -33.65
N GLU A 258 8.04 -35.72 -33.19
CA GLU A 258 6.71 -35.83 -33.81
C GLU A 258 6.71 -35.27 -35.23
N GLN A 259 7.33 -34.11 -35.45
CA GLN A 259 7.52 -33.53 -36.79
C GLN A 259 8.34 -34.44 -37.72
N LEU A 260 9.36 -35.11 -37.19
CA LEU A 260 10.16 -36.08 -37.95
C LEU A 260 9.40 -37.37 -38.28
N ASN A 261 8.49 -37.81 -37.42
CA ASN A 261 7.69 -39.01 -37.67
C ASN A 261 6.37 -38.74 -38.39
N ASN A 262 5.93 -37.48 -38.48
CA ASN A 262 4.70 -37.11 -39.15
C ASN A 262 4.89 -37.08 -40.69
N PRO A 263 4.23 -37.96 -41.46
CA PRO A 263 4.34 -38.02 -42.92
C PRO A 263 3.68 -36.83 -43.64
N HIS A 264 2.81 -36.06 -42.96
CA HIS A 264 2.19 -34.84 -43.49
C HIS A 264 2.97 -33.56 -43.16
N TYR A 265 4.01 -33.65 -42.34
CA TYR A 265 4.88 -32.51 -42.07
C TYR A 265 5.79 -32.29 -43.28
N LEU A 266 5.80 -31.07 -43.84
CA LEU A 266 6.66 -30.68 -44.97
C LEU A 266 8.13 -30.69 -44.52
N LYS A 267 8.73 -31.87 -44.48
CA LYS A 267 10.17 -32.05 -44.31
C LYS A 267 10.82 -31.35 -45.50
N GLY A 268 11.41 -30.18 -45.27
CA GLY A 268 11.97 -29.34 -46.32
C GLY A 268 12.95 -30.11 -47.21
N ALA A 269 12.45 -30.67 -48.31
CA ALA A 269 13.24 -31.28 -49.36
C ALA A 269 13.42 -30.26 -50.49
N THR A 270 13.98 -29.09 -50.17
CA THR A 270 14.59 -28.23 -51.17
C THR A 270 16.09 -28.45 -51.09
N LYS A 271 16.60 -29.31 -51.99
CA LYS A 271 18.03 -29.38 -52.27
C LYS A 271 18.49 -27.96 -52.65
N LYS A 272 19.25 -27.30 -51.77
CA LYS A 272 20.00 -26.10 -52.12
C LYS A 272 21.08 -26.52 -53.14
N PRO A 273 21.12 -25.97 -54.36
CA PRO A 273 22.41 -25.84 -55.02
C PRO A 273 23.17 -24.75 -54.26
N GLU A 274 24.42 -25.04 -53.93
CA GLU A 274 25.37 -24.04 -53.50
C GLU A 274 25.40 -22.88 -54.51
N LYS A 275 25.16 -21.65 -54.05
CA LYS A 275 26.10 -20.52 -54.17
C LYS A 275 25.41 -19.18 -53.87
N ASN A 276 26.12 -18.43 -53.04
CA ASN A 276 26.18 -16.98 -52.94
C ASN A 276 24.93 -16.25 -52.42
N GLY A 277 25.18 -15.50 -51.34
CA GLY A 277 24.22 -14.62 -50.71
C GLY A 277 23.60 -13.66 -51.71
N ASN A 278 22.29 -13.53 -51.61
CA ASN A 278 21.62 -12.27 -51.85
C ASN A 278 20.33 -12.26 -51.02
N TYR A 279 20.29 -11.27 -50.16
CA TYR A 279 19.16 -10.75 -49.40
C TYR A 279 17.89 -10.79 -50.27
N TYR A 280 16.78 -11.27 -49.71
CA TYR A 280 15.50 -11.27 -50.40
C TYR A 280 15.16 -9.85 -50.85
N ASN A 281 14.91 -9.74 -52.15
CA ASN A 281 14.55 -8.54 -52.87
C ASN A 281 13.07 -8.23 -52.56
N VAL A 282 12.83 -7.41 -51.53
CA VAL A 282 11.50 -6.95 -51.07
C VAL A 282 10.90 -5.90 -52.01
N ASP A 283 11.64 -5.41 -53.01
CA ASP A 283 11.23 -4.32 -53.90
C ASP A 283 10.28 -4.72 -55.04
N ASN A 284 9.90 -6.00 -55.16
CA ASN A 284 9.00 -6.48 -56.23
C ASN A 284 7.57 -6.80 -55.76
N ILE A 285 7.14 -6.28 -54.61
CA ILE A 285 5.74 -6.34 -54.20
C ILE A 285 4.98 -5.23 -54.98
N PRO A 286 4.01 -5.54 -55.86
CA PRO A 286 3.28 -4.52 -56.59
C PRO A 286 2.34 -3.77 -55.63
N ILE A 287 2.65 -2.48 -55.40
CA ILE A 287 1.82 -1.56 -54.61
C ILE A 287 0.78 -0.94 -55.55
N SER A 288 -0.50 -1.23 -55.34
CA SER A 288 -1.62 -0.55 -56.01
C SER A 288 -2.30 0.42 -55.05
N GLU A 289 -2.40 1.70 -55.41
CA GLU A 289 -3.16 2.70 -54.67
C GLU A 289 -4.67 2.39 -54.73
N LEU A 290 -5.31 2.29 -53.55
CA LEU A 290 -6.76 2.13 -53.40
C LEU A 290 -7.41 3.52 -53.28
N ASP A 291 -8.04 3.98 -54.35
CA ASP A 291 -8.77 5.25 -54.38
C ASP A 291 -10.15 5.05 -53.72
N LEU A 292 -10.30 5.47 -52.46
CA LEU A 292 -11.55 5.38 -51.70
C LEU A 292 -12.33 6.70 -51.81
N PRO A 293 -13.48 6.76 -52.52
CA PRO A 293 -14.23 7.99 -52.75
C PRO A 293 -15.18 8.33 -51.58
N ILE A 294 -14.72 8.21 -50.34
CA ILE A 294 -15.51 8.57 -49.15
C ILE A 294 -14.63 9.38 -48.19
N GLN A 295 -15.02 10.63 -47.96
CA GLN A 295 -14.33 11.52 -47.02
C GLN A 295 -14.47 10.99 -45.59
N LEU A 296 -13.36 10.63 -44.97
CA LEU A 296 -13.28 10.32 -43.54
C LEU A 296 -13.46 11.61 -42.72
N VAL A 297 -14.72 11.91 -42.37
CA VAL A 297 -15.05 12.98 -41.42
C VAL A 297 -14.65 12.54 -40.01
N THR A 298 -13.49 13.00 -39.56
CA THR A 298 -13.07 12.87 -38.15
C THR A 298 -13.60 14.06 -37.37
N THR A 299 -14.79 13.92 -36.79
CA THR A 299 -15.36 14.89 -35.85
C THR A 299 -14.58 14.81 -34.53
N GLY A 300 -13.54 15.64 -34.38
CA GLY A 300 -12.81 15.74 -33.12
C GLY A 300 -11.42 16.35 -33.24
N GLN A 301 -11.34 17.66 -33.48
CA GLN A 301 -10.09 18.42 -33.31
C GLN A 301 -9.65 18.35 -31.83
N LYS A 302 -8.66 17.50 -31.54
CA LYS A 302 -8.02 17.41 -30.23
C LYS A 302 -7.10 18.61 -30.01
N ARG A 303 -7.14 19.15 -28.79
CA ARG A 303 -6.43 20.34 -28.29
C ARG A 303 -4.89 20.18 -28.14
N SER A 304 -4.25 19.24 -28.81
CA SER A 304 -2.82 18.92 -28.63
C SER A 304 -1.86 19.75 -29.50
N ASP A 305 -2.34 20.29 -30.62
CA ASP A 305 -1.44 20.94 -31.62
C ASP A 305 -0.94 22.33 -31.20
N LYS A 306 -1.51 22.89 -30.12
CA LYS A 306 -1.14 24.21 -29.59
C LYS A 306 0.17 24.19 -28.78
N TYR A 307 0.60 23.03 -28.29
CA TYR A 307 1.82 22.90 -27.47
C TYR A 307 3.07 22.54 -28.29
N LEU A 308 2.91 21.90 -29.45
CA LEU A 308 4.03 21.53 -30.34
C LEU A 308 4.64 22.71 -31.11
N ASN A 309 3.94 23.85 -31.19
CA ASN A 309 4.41 25.04 -31.91
C ASN A 309 5.13 26.08 -31.02
N ILE A 310 5.08 25.96 -29.68
CA ILE A 310 5.72 26.91 -28.76
C ILE A 310 7.24 26.72 -28.67
N GLU A 311 7.75 25.53 -29.00
CA GLU A 311 9.20 25.24 -28.95
C GLU A 311 9.97 25.75 -30.17
N LYS A 312 9.29 26.02 -31.29
CA LYS A 312 9.94 26.51 -32.52
C LYS A 312 10.21 28.02 -32.49
N ASP A 313 9.47 28.79 -31.70
CA ASP A 313 9.62 30.26 -31.63
C ASP A 313 10.66 30.73 -30.61
N LYS A 314 11.06 29.91 -29.64
CA LYS A 314 12.11 30.26 -28.66
C LYS A 314 13.54 30.17 -29.22
N LYS A 315 13.75 29.62 -30.43
CA LYS A 315 15.07 29.53 -31.07
C LYS A 315 15.44 30.74 -31.95
N LYS A 316 14.54 31.71 -32.17
CA LYS A 316 14.81 32.91 -33.02
C LYS A 316 15.19 34.20 -32.28
N SER A 317 15.18 34.25 -30.95
CA SER A 317 15.44 35.51 -30.20
C SER A 317 16.89 35.73 -29.70
N LYS A 318 17.84 34.81 -29.94
CA LYS A 318 19.25 34.94 -29.48
C LYS A 318 20.24 35.54 -30.49
N LYS A 319 19.80 36.43 -31.37
CA LYS A 319 20.72 37.21 -32.24
C LYS A 319 20.21 38.64 -32.45
N ARG A 320 20.49 39.53 -31.48
CA ARG A 320 20.74 40.98 -31.67
C ARG A 320 20.78 41.71 -30.31
N SER A 321 21.97 42.04 -29.83
CA SER A 321 22.34 43.40 -29.40
C SER A 321 23.71 43.38 -28.71
N LYS A 322 24.69 44.02 -29.36
CA LYS A 322 25.93 44.51 -28.75
C LYS A 322 25.96 46.02 -29.02
N LYS A 323 26.30 46.79 -27.97
CA LYS A 323 26.87 48.15 -27.98
C LYS A 323 25.88 49.35 -27.89
N SER A 324 25.80 50.01 -26.74
CA SER A 324 26.52 51.29 -26.46
C SER A 324 26.08 51.96 -25.14
N LYS A 325 27.04 52.66 -24.50
CA LYS A 325 26.97 53.47 -23.28
C LYS A 325 26.18 54.78 -23.50
N LYS A 326 25.54 55.36 -22.46
CA LYS A 326 25.96 56.59 -21.71
C LYS A 326 24.80 57.23 -20.89
N ASN A 327 25.11 57.54 -19.62
CA ASN A 327 24.56 58.43 -18.56
C ASN A 327 23.29 59.29 -18.77
N LYS A 328 22.49 59.44 -17.69
CA LYS A 328 22.07 60.70 -16.97
C LYS A 328 20.83 60.40 -16.08
N VAL A 329 20.92 60.25 -14.74
CA VAL A 329 20.82 61.21 -13.60
C VAL A 329 19.38 61.73 -13.29
N GLU A 330 18.93 61.42 -12.05
CA GLU A 330 17.97 62.09 -11.12
C GLU A 330 16.44 62.05 -11.41
N SER A 331 15.49 61.97 -10.44
CA SER A 331 15.48 62.09 -8.96
C SER A 331 14.15 61.60 -8.33
N SER A 332 14.18 61.22 -7.04
CA SER A 332 13.16 61.48 -5.96
C SER A 332 11.82 60.72 -6.01
N SER A 333 11.22 60.12 -4.97
CA SER A 333 11.19 60.21 -3.48
C SER A 333 10.56 58.89 -2.98
N ASP A 334 11.18 58.11 -2.07
CA ASP A 334 11.10 58.09 -0.59
C ASP A 334 9.75 57.73 0.05
N GLU A 335 9.82 56.65 0.88
CA GLU A 335 9.14 56.30 2.16
C GLU A 335 8.96 54.74 2.19
N ALA A 336 9.87 53.94 2.79
CA ALA A 336 10.08 53.62 4.22
C ALA A 336 9.48 52.24 4.62
N GLU A 337 10.39 51.33 5.05
CA GLU A 337 10.28 50.18 5.99
C GLU A 337 9.32 48.98 5.68
N GLU A 338 9.58 47.68 5.92
CA GLU A 338 10.53 46.90 6.74
C GLU A 338 10.93 45.57 6.04
N ALA A 339 11.96 44.91 6.62
CA ALA A 339 12.51 43.56 6.44
C ALA A 339 11.49 42.43 6.06
N ALA A 340 11.84 41.37 5.33
CA ALA A 340 12.94 40.45 5.60
C ALA A 340 13.39 39.66 4.36
N SER A 341 14.69 39.44 4.31
CA SER A 341 15.47 38.69 3.32
C SER A 341 15.09 37.21 3.30
N GLY A 342 14.58 36.72 2.16
CA GLY A 342 14.46 35.28 1.89
C GLY A 342 15.83 34.65 1.66
N SER A 343 16.26 33.78 2.58
CA SER A 343 17.46 32.97 2.40
C SER A 343 17.21 31.92 1.30
N SER A 344 17.88 32.08 0.17
CA SER A 344 18.01 31.03 -0.85
C SER A 344 18.78 29.84 -0.25
N LEU A 345 18.11 28.70 -0.08
CA LEU A 345 18.73 27.43 0.28
C LEU A 345 19.55 26.93 -0.91
N MET A 346 20.88 27.05 -0.81
CA MET A 346 21.82 26.41 -1.73
C MET A 346 21.79 24.89 -1.50
N VAL A 347 21.35 24.15 -2.52
CA VAL A 347 21.45 22.68 -2.56
C VAL A 347 22.87 22.30 -2.94
N ASN A 348 23.58 21.64 -2.04
CA ASN A 348 24.91 21.10 -2.29
C ASN A 348 24.77 19.88 -3.22
N LYS A 349 25.34 19.96 -4.44
CA LYS A 349 25.20 18.93 -5.51
C LYS A 349 26.27 17.84 -5.47
N ASN A 350 27.12 17.83 -4.46
CA ASN A 350 28.20 16.86 -4.35
C ASN A 350 27.92 15.97 -3.14
N MET A 351 27.23 14.86 -3.39
CA MET A 351 27.19 13.74 -2.46
C MET A 351 27.71 12.54 -3.26
N GLU A 352 28.84 11.98 -2.83
CA GLU A 352 29.42 10.79 -3.43
C GLU A 352 28.47 9.62 -3.21
N LEU A 353 28.19 8.88 -4.28
CA LEU A 353 27.30 7.72 -4.24
C LEU A 353 27.96 6.62 -3.39
N PRO A 354 27.20 5.92 -2.54
CA PRO A 354 27.71 4.78 -1.79
C PRO A 354 28.17 3.66 -2.73
N GLU A 355 29.19 2.92 -2.29
CA GLU A 355 29.81 1.83 -3.05
C GLU A 355 28.74 0.80 -3.47
N GLY A 356 28.45 0.72 -4.77
CA GLY A 356 27.43 -0.16 -5.36
C GLY A 356 26.29 0.52 -6.13
N ALA A 357 26.18 1.85 -6.17
CA ALA A 357 25.13 2.54 -6.94
C ALA A 357 25.56 2.90 -8.38
N THR A 358 24.88 2.33 -9.39
CA THR A 358 25.06 2.69 -10.82
C THR A 358 24.02 3.72 -11.27
N LEU A 359 24.36 4.56 -12.26
CA LEU A 359 23.47 5.58 -12.81
C LEU A 359 22.45 4.94 -13.76
N SER A 360 21.18 5.31 -13.62
CA SER A 360 20.02 4.65 -14.24
C SER A 360 19.87 4.78 -15.77
N ASP A 361 20.91 5.19 -16.49
CA ASP A 361 20.80 5.53 -17.92
C ASP A 361 21.70 4.66 -18.82
N SER A 362 22.28 3.59 -18.29
CA SER A 362 23.26 2.75 -19.02
C SER A 362 22.91 1.28 -19.20
N GLU A 363 21.76 0.77 -18.75
CA GLU A 363 21.41 -0.66 -18.82
C GLU A 363 20.15 -0.97 -19.64
N SER A 364 20.10 -0.48 -20.87
CA SER A 364 19.35 -1.18 -21.93
C SER A 364 20.32 -2.15 -22.63
N THR A 365 20.75 -3.19 -21.94
CA THR A 365 21.52 -4.29 -22.53
C THR A 365 20.54 -5.35 -23.02
N PRO A 366 20.64 -5.83 -24.28
CA PRO A 366 19.70 -6.75 -24.90
C PRO A 366 19.62 -8.15 -24.25
N ASP A 367 20.45 -8.43 -23.24
CA ASP A 367 20.46 -9.69 -22.49
C ASP A 367 19.85 -9.59 -21.07
N ASN A 368 19.10 -8.52 -20.76
CA ASN A 368 18.45 -8.41 -19.45
C ASN A 368 17.29 -9.43 -19.32
N PRO A 369 17.37 -10.41 -18.40
CA PRO A 369 16.34 -11.44 -18.25
C PRO A 369 14.97 -10.89 -17.83
N ASP A 370 14.92 -9.70 -17.23
CA ASP A 370 13.71 -9.03 -16.74
C ASP A 370 13.15 -7.96 -17.71
N ASP A 371 13.60 -7.94 -18.97
CA ASP A 371 13.06 -6.99 -19.96
C ASP A 371 11.59 -7.35 -20.35
N PRO A 372 10.60 -6.47 -20.09
CA PRO A 372 9.20 -6.71 -20.44
C PRO A 372 8.95 -6.85 -21.95
N HIS A 373 9.91 -6.49 -22.80
CA HIS A 373 9.85 -6.65 -24.25
C HIS A 373 10.55 -7.91 -24.78
N ARG A 374 11.20 -8.70 -23.92
CA ARG A 374 11.87 -9.95 -24.29
C ARG A 374 10.95 -10.96 -24.98
N ALA A 375 9.67 -10.97 -24.62
CA ALA A 375 8.66 -11.82 -25.28
C ALA A 375 8.38 -11.44 -26.76
N LEU A 376 8.90 -10.30 -27.23
CA LEU A 376 8.81 -9.85 -28.62
C LEU A 376 10.07 -10.20 -29.42
N ASP A 377 11.18 -10.56 -28.77
CA ASP A 377 12.42 -11.02 -29.40
C ASP A 377 12.33 -12.53 -29.69
N ILE A 378 11.58 -12.85 -30.75
CA ILE A 378 11.48 -14.22 -31.27
C ILE A 378 12.48 -14.35 -32.42
N ASP A 379 13.50 -15.19 -32.22
CA ASP A 379 14.49 -15.52 -33.24
C ASP A 379 13.83 -16.34 -34.35
N LEU A 380 13.71 -15.76 -35.54
CA LEU A 380 13.12 -16.38 -36.73
C LEU A 380 14.24 -16.82 -37.68
N GLU A 381 15.02 -17.82 -37.27
CA GLU A 381 15.91 -18.60 -38.16
C GLU A 381 15.26 -19.92 -38.63
#